data_AF-A0A4Y8P8W3-F1
#
_entry.id   AF-A0A4Y8P8W3-F1
#
_cell.length_a   1.000
_cell.length_b   1.000
_cell.length_c   1.000
_cell.angle_alpha   90.00
_cell.angle_beta   90.00
_cell.angle_gamma   90.00
#
_symmetry.space_group_name_H-M   'P 1'
#
loop_
_entity.id
_entity.type
_entity.pdbx_description
1 polymer ?
#
loop_
_entity_poly.entity_id
_entity_poly.type
_entity_poly.pdbx_seq_one_letter_code
_entity_poly.pdbx_strand_id
1 'polypeptide(L)'
;MGKKLLKFFILFCVLWYKVSDCEAGPFTKEEKKILKTQPPFSIVIAHPEGFIGERLFLGGEIAQVQNLPDRSLMEVIHKPLSKSFKVPISTDLSYGRFIVSTRKLLDPSIYSRGKSVTVIGRLSRIQRGVIGQRPYKYPVISASHIHLWSDTY
;
A
#
# COMPACT_ATOMS: atom_id res chain seq x y z
N MET A 1 7.71 32.09 64.93
CA MET A 1 7.03 32.98 63.98
C MET A 1 8.08 33.55 63.02
N GLY A 2 8.09 33.13 61.75
CA GLY A 2 9.06 33.60 60.74
C GLY A 2 9.32 32.56 59.65
N LYS A 3 8.71 32.78 58.48
CA LYS A 3 8.79 31.95 57.26
C LYS A 3 10.12 32.17 56.52
N LYS A 4 10.62 31.14 55.83
CA LYS A 4 11.38 31.18 54.54
C LYS A 4 11.60 29.72 54.08
N LEU A 5 10.69 29.15 53.31
CA LEU A 5 10.75 28.98 51.84
C LEU A 5 12.02 28.26 51.35
N LEU A 6 11.95 26.93 51.21
CA LEU A 6 12.87 26.18 50.34
C LEU A 6 12.02 25.34 49.38
N LYS A 7 11.77 25.93 48.20
CA LYS A 7 11.27 25.24 47.02
C LYS A 7 12.38 24.30 46.53
N PHE A 8 12.18 22.98 46.58
CA PHE A 8 12.86 22.09 45.63
C PHE A 8 11.87 21.04 45.15
N PHE A 9 11.14 21.48 44.13
CA PHE A 9 10.19 20.74 43.34
C PHE A 9 10.99 19.82 42.41
N ILE A 10 11.43 18.66 42.89
CA ILE A 10 11.92 17.58 42.03
C ILE A 10 11.12 16.32 42.37
N LEU A 11 9.83 16.40 42.04
CA LEU A 11 9.08 15.23 41.59
C LEU A 11 9.65 14.90 40.21
N PHE A 12 10.82 14.26 40.19
CA PHE A 12 11.42 13.75 38.95
C PHE A 12 10.46 12.69 38.44
N CYS A 13 9.66 13.09 37.44
CA CYS A 13 8.87 12.22 36.60
C CYS A 13 9.78 11.06 36.22
N VAL A 14 9.59 9.90 36.88
CA VAL A 14 9.95 8.63 36.28
C VAL A 14 9.11 8.58 35.03
N LEU A 15 9.76 9.04 33.95
CA LEU A 15 9.31 8.92 32.58
C LEU A 15 8.72 7.52 32.49
N TRP A 16 7.39 7.46 32.40
CA TRP A 16 6.72 6.33 31.82
C TRP A 16 7.33 6.16 30.44
N TYR A 17 8.33 5.27 30.33
CA TYR A 17 8.69 4.62 29.09
C TYR A 17 7.49 3.75 28.71
N LYS A 18 6.42 4.41 28.23
CA LYS A 18 5.37 3.80 27.44
C LYS A 18 6.00 3.53 26.08
N VAL A 19 6.88 2.53 26.01
CA VAL A 19 7.14 1.84 24.74
C VAL A 19 5.92 0.98 24.50
N SER A 20 4.83 1.63 24.09
CA SER A 20 3.66 0.96 23.54
C SER A 20 3.91 0.73 22.05
N ASP A 21 4.98 -0.02 21.75
CA ASP A 21 5.28 -0.46 20.40
C ASP A 21 4.67 -1.84 20.19
N CYS A 22 3.34 -1.87 20.17
CA CYS A 22 2.60 -3.08 19.83
C CYS A 22 1.60 -2.72 18.72
N GLU A 23 1.82 -3.32 17.55
CA GLU A 23 0.99 -3.29 16.33
C GLU A 23 1.10 -2.10 15.36
N ALA A 24 2.26 -1.45 15.23
CA ALA A 24 2.52 -0.62 14.06
C ALA A 24 2.88 -1.51 12.85
N GLY A 25 1.87 -2.10 12.19
CA GLY A 25 2.06 -2.75 10.89
C GLY A 25 2.69 -1.81 9.84
N PRO A 26 3.02 -2.29 8.62
CA PRO A 26 3.87 -1.57 7.66
C PRO A 26 3.28 -0.26 7.09
N PHE A 27 2.09 0.14 7.56
CA PHE A 27 1.38 1.35 7.12
C PHE A 27 1.00 2.22 8.30
N THR A 28 1.25 3.51 8.16
CA THR A 28 0.90 4.55 9.12
C THR A 28 -0.61 4.72 9.25
N LYS A 29 -1.04 5.40 10.32
CA LYS A 29 -2.47 5.73 10.52
C LYS A 29 -3.02 6.62 9.39
N GLU A 30 -2.22 7.57 8.89
CA GLU A 30 -2.62 8.46 7.80
C GLU A 30 -2.77 7.71 6.47
N GLU A 31 -1.86 6.77 6.17
CA GLU A 31 -2.00 5.91 5.00
C GLU A 31 -3.27 5.06 5.07
N LYS A 32 -3.56 4.48 6.23
CA LYS A 32 -4.80 3.69 6.43
C LYS A 32 -6.08 4.52 6.25
N LYS A 33 -6.06 5.85 6.38
CA LYS A 33 -7.22 6.71 6.10
C LYS A 33 -7.60 6.71 4.61
N ILE A 34 -6.65 6.48 3.70
CA ILE A 34 -6.91 6.42 2.26
C ILE A 34 -7.96 5.35 1.94
N LEU A 35 -7.91 4.18 2.60
CA LEU A 35 -8.90 3.13 2.42
C LEU A 35 -10.33 3.53 2.80
N LYS A 36 -10.49 4.52 3.68
CA LYS A 36 -11.82 5.02 4.10
C LYS A 36 -12.40 6.02 3.11
N THR A 37 -11.55 6.71 2.36
CA THR A 37 -11.95 7.82 1.48
C THR A 37 -11.89 7.46 -0.01
N GLN A 38 -11.11 6.45 -0.38
CA GLN A 38 -10.97 6.04 -1.77
C GLN A 38 -12.26 5.39 -2.30
N PRO A 39 -12.55 5.50 -3.61
CA PRO A 39 -13.60 4.72 -4.24
C PRO A 39 -13.30 3.20 -4.18
N PRO A 40 -14.33 2.33 -4.17
CA PRO A 40 -14.13 0.90 -4.36
C PRO A 40 -13.41 0.62 -5.67
N PHE A 41 -12.45 -0.30 -5.67
CA PHE A 41 -11.65 -0.57 -6.86
C PHE A 41 -12.48 -1.13 -8.03
N SER A 42 -13.59 -1.82 -7.76
CA SER A 42 -14.56 -2.25 -8.78
C SER A 42 -15.20 -1.09 -9.55
N ILE A 43 -15.34 0.08 -8.94
CA ILE A 43 -15.83 1.29 -9.61
C ILE A 43 -14.69 1.94 -10.40
N VAL A 44 -13.49 2.00 -9.80
CA VAL A 44 -12.29 2.53 -10.48
C VAL A 44 -11.99 1.76 -11.76
N ILE A 45 -12.06 0.43 -11.75
CA ILE A 45 -11.73 -0.38 -12.92
C ILE A 45 -12.79 -0.30 -14.03
N ALA A 46 -14.06 -0.03 -13.68
CA ALA A 46 -15.13 0.13 -14.65
C ALA A 46 -15.00 1.44 -15.45
N HIS A 47 -14.55 2.51 -14.78
CA HIS A 47 -14.42 3.85 -15.37
C HIS A 47 -13.11 4.56 -14.95
N PRO A 48 -11.93 4.01 -15.26
CA PRO A 48 -10.66 4.49 -14.72
C PRO A 48 -10.30 5.91 -15.14
N GLU A 49 -10.85 6.39 -16.26
CA GLU A 49 -10.62 7.74 -16.78
C GLU A 49 -11.07 8.82 -15.78
N GLY A 50 -12.16 8.56 -15.03
CA GLY A 50 -12.71 9.50 -14.05
C GLY A 50 -11.93 9.58 -12.73
N PHE A 51 -10.94 8.70 -12.52
CA PHE A 51 -10.19 8.59 -11.27
C PHE A 51 -8.69 8.90 -11.44
N ILE A 52 -8.30 9.51 -12.56
CA ILE A 52 -6.93 9.98 -12.78
C ILE A 52 -6.58 11.02 -11.70
N GLY A 53 -5.43 10.84 -11.05
CA GLY A 53 -4.97 11.64 -9.93
C GLY A 53 -5.38 11.11 -8.55
N GLU A 54 -6.38 10.22 -8.49
CA GLU A 54 -6.91 9.66 -7.23
C GLU A 54 -5.84 8.87 -6.50
N ARG A 55 -5.78 9.04 -5.18
CA ARG A 55 -4.84 8.31 -4.33
C ARG A 55 -5.48 7.01 -3.88
N LEU A 56 -4.86 5.89 -4.24
CA LEU A 56 -5.39 4.56 -3.99
C LEU A 56 -4.46 3.76 -3.08
N PHE A 57 -5.06 2.98 -2.22
CA PHE A 57 -4.45 1.95 -1.38
C PHE A 57 -5.03 0.61 -1.83
N LEU A 58 -4.21 -0.13 -2.59
CA LEU A 58 -4.61 -1.38 -3.24
C LEU A 58 -3.72 -2.52 -2.77
N GLY A 59 -4.22 -3.74 -2.87
CA GLY A 59 -3.40 -4.93 -2.70
C GLY A 59 -3.74 -5.98 -3.73
N GLY A 60 -2.88 -6.98 -3.80
CA GLY A 60 -3.05 -8.06 -4.74
C GLY A 60 -1.88 -9.00 -4.80
N GLU A 61 -1.94 -9.86 -5.80
CA GLU A 61 -0.93 -10.85 -6.10
C GLU A 61 -0.14 -10.43 -7.34
N ILE A 62 1.18 -10.56 -7.31
CA ILE A 62 2.04 -10.22 -8.44
C ILE A 62 1.80 -11.21 -9.57
N ALA A 63 1.45 -10.70 -10.75
CA ALA A 63 1.33 -11.50 -11.96
C ALA A 63 2.62 -11.54 -12.78
N GLN A 64 3.28 -10.38 -12.88
CA GLN A 64 4.56 -10.21 -13.59
C GLN A 64 5.27 -8.91 -13.18
N VAL A 65 6.58 -8.88 -13.38
CA VAL A 65 7.43 -7.70 -13.24
C VAL A 65 8.22 -7.50 -14.53
N GLN A 66 8.29 -6.26 -15.00
CA GLN A 66 9.11 -5.83 -16.12
C GLN A 66 9.93 -4.62 -15.70
N ASN A 67 11.25 -4.69 -15.91
CA ASN A 67 12.16 -3.58 -15.70
C ASN A 67 12.44 -2.89 -17.03
N LEU A 68 12.12 -1.61 -17.11
CA LEU A 68 12.44 -0.70 -18.20
C LEU A 68 13.66 0.15 -17.82
N PRO A 69 14.32 0.83 -18.77
CA PRO A 69 15.51 1.64 -18.48
C PRO A 69 15.32 2.70 -17.39
N ASP A 70 14.11 3.26 -17.24
CA ASP A 70 13.83 4.38 -16.33
C ASP A 70 12.86 4.05 -15.17
N ARG A 71 12.27 2.85 -15.18
CA ARG A 71 11.23 2.44 -14.23
C ARG A 71 11.01 0.94 -14.22
N SER A 72 10.45 0.44 -13.12
CA SER A 72 9.89 -0.90 -13.03
C SER A 72 8.37 -0.85 -13.09
N LEU A 73 7.81 -1.81 -13.82
CA LEU A 73 6.38 -2.06 -13.94
C LEU A 73 6.07 -3.41 -13.29
N MET A 74 5.14 -3.44 -12.34
CA MET A 74 4.64 -4.67 -11.73
C MET A 74 3.15 -4.77 -11.99
N GLU A 75 2.73 -5.80 -12.70
CA GLU A 75 1.31 -6.08 -12.89
C GLU A 75 0.79 -6.88 -11.69
N VAL A 76 -0.34 -6.42 -11.14
CA VAL A 76 -0.92 -6.98 -9.92
C VAL A 76 -2.37 -7.37 -10.17
N ILE A 77 -2.72 -8.60 -9.79
CA ILE A 77 -4.10 -9.09 -9.72
C ILE A 77 -4.69 -8.57 -8.42
N HIS A 78 -5.66 -7.66 -8.51
CA HIS A 78 -6.25 -7.06 -7.32
C HIS A 78 -6.89 -8.13 -6.43
N LYS A 79 -6.62 -8.02 -5.11
CA LYS A 79 -7.26 -8.80 -4.05
C LYS A 79 -7.70 -7.86 -2.92
N PRO A 80 -8.83 -8.15 -2.25
CA PRO A 80 -9.25 -7.38 -1.06
C PRO A 80 -8.18 -7.41 0.03
N LEU A 81 -8.05 -6.31 0.78
CA LEU A 81 -7.11 -6.20 1.89
C LEU A 81 -7.74 -6.65 3.22
N SER A 82 -6.95 -7.30 4.06
CA SER A 82 -7.34 -7.67 5.41
C SER A 82 -7.62 -6.45 6.30
N LYS A 83 -8.42 -6.63 7.35
CA LYS A 83 -8.74 -5.52 8.28
C LYS A 83 -7.55 -5.15 9.17
N SER A 84 -6.69 -6.09 9.53
CA SER A 84 -5.56 -5.91 10.44
C SER A 84 -4.36 -5.25 9.73
N PHE A 85 -3.56 -6.07 9.05
CA PHE A 85 -2.26 -5.68 8.52
C PHE A 85 -2.31 -5.10 7.11
N LYS A 86 -3.50 -5.09 6.49
CA LYS A 86 -3.68 -4.69 5.08
C LYS A 86 -2.85 -5.57 4.14
N VAL A 87 -2.75 -6.85 4.50
CA VAL A 87 -2.25 -7.91 3.62
C VAL A 87 -3.38 -8.33 2.67
N PRO A 88 -3.09 -8.61 1.39
CA PRO A 88 -4.06 -9.22 0.48
C PRO A 88 -4.64 -10.52 1.06
N ILE A 89 -5.96 -10.67 1.04
CA ILE A 89 -6.62 -11.89 1.49
C ILE A 89 -6.54 -12.92 0.36
N SER A 90 -6.19 -14.17 0.69
CA SER A 90 -6.28 -15.28 -0.25
C SER A 90 -7.75 -15.59 -0.55
N THR A 91 -8.19 -15.24 -1.77
CA THR A 91 -9.56 -15.45 -2.26
C THR A 91 -9.55 -15.49 -3.78
N ASP A 92 -10.50 -16.21 -4.38
CA ASP A 92 -10.70 -16.20 -5.83
C ASP A 92 -11.30 -14.90 -6.34
N LEU A 93 -11.83 -14.06 -5.45
CA LEU A 93 -12.35 -12.74 -5.80
C LEU A 93 -11.23 -11.84 -6.33
N SER A 94 -11.34 -11.45 -7.60
CA SER A 94 -10.53 -10.40 -8.19
C SER A 94 -11.42 -9.42 -8.96
N TYR A 95 -11.23 -8.13 -8.69
CA TYR A 95 -11.93 -7.06 -9.40
C TYR A 95 -11.18 -6.60 -10.65
N GLY A 96 -10.08 -7.26 -11.03
CA GLY A 96 -9.28 -6.90 -12.20
C GLY A 96 -7.80 -6.76 -11.89
N ARG A 97 -7.06 -6.16 -12.82
CA ARG A 97 -5.60 -6.02 -12.77
C ARG A 97 -5.21 -4.56 -12.90
N PHE A 98 -4.13 -4.17 -12.23
CA PHE A 98 -3.54 -2.85 -12.34
C PHE A 98 -2.03 -2.96 -12.50
N ILE A 99 -1.42 -1.91 -13.01
CA ILE A 99 0.04 -1.81 -13.14
C ILE A 99 0.55 -0.87 -12.06
N VAL A 100 1.54 -1.30 -11.31
CA VAL A 100 2.32 -0.48 -10.38
C VAL A 100 3.55 0.01 -11.13
N SER A 101 3.76 1.32 -11.16
CA SER A 101 4.94 1.96 -11.75
C SER A 101 5.78 2.60 -10.65
N THR A 102 7.08 2.33 -10.64
CA THR A 102 8.03 2.91 -9.68
C THR A 102 9.39 3.13 -10.34
N ARG A 103 10.18 4.10 -9.85
CA ARG A 103 11.57 4.31 -10.28
C ARG A 103 12.55 3.35 -9.60
N LYS A 104 12.13 2.66 -8.55
CA LYS A 104 12.95 1.64 -7.86
C LYS A 104 13.01 0.39 -8.72
N LEU A 105 14.19 -0.23 -8.80
CA LEU A 105 14.34 -1.55 -9.40
C LEU A 105 13.52 -2.57 -8.61
N LEU A 106 12.69 -3.35 -9.30
CA LEU A 106 11.98 -4.49 -8.76
C LEU A 106 12.63 -5.75 -9.31
N ASP A 107 13.46 -6.41 -8.49
CA ASP A 107 14.10 -7.66 -8.88
C ASP A 107 13.03 -8.78 -9.01
N PRO A 108 12.84 -9.39 -10.19
CA PRO A 108 11.84 -10.44 -10.40
C PRO A 108 12.05 -11.71 -9.56
N SER A 109 13.26 -11.94 -9.03
CA SER A 109 13.53 -13.04 -8.09
C SER A 109 12.95 -12.76 -6.70
N ILE A 110 12.87 -11.48 -6.30
CA ILE A 110 12.30 -11.03 -5.03
C ILE A 110 10.80 -10.79 -5.19
N TYR A 111 10.42 -9.97 -6.17
CA TYR A 111 9.04 -9.63 -6.55
C TYR A 111 8.50 -10.65 -7.56
N SER A 112 8.56 -11.92 -7.17
CA SER A 112 8.16 -13.03 -8.03
C SER A 112 6.65 -13.15 -8.14
N ARG A 113 6.20 -13.80 -9.22
CA ARG A 113 4.79 -14.14 -9.43
C ARG A 113 4.23 -14.91 -8.23
N GLY A 114 2.99 -14.63 -7.86
CA GLY A 114 2.29 -15.29 -6.76
C GLY A 114 2.46 -14.61 -5.41
N LYS A 115 3.45 -13.72 -5.25
CA LYS A 115 3.65 -13.02 -3.98
C LYS A 115 2.61 -11.95 -3.73
N SER A 116 2.26 -11.79 -2.47
CA SER A 116 1.35 -10.76 -2.00
C SER A 116 2.05 -9.41 -1.92
N VAL A 117 1.39 -8.37 -2.47
CA VAL A 117 1.89 -6.99 -2.44
C VAL A 117 0.76 -6.04 -2.05
N THR A 118 1.13 -5.02 -1.30
CA THR A 118 0.26 -3.90 -0.95
C THR A 118 0.90 -2.59 -1.39
N VAL A 119 0.12 -1.73 -2.03
CA VAL A 119 0.61 -0.54 -2.74
C VAL A 119 -0.24 0.67 -2.39
N ILE A 120 0.44 1.79 -2.13
CA ILE A 120 -0.17 3.11 -2.08
C ILE A 120 0.43 3.94 -3.20
N GLY A 121 -0.42 4.61 -3.97
CA GLY A 121 0.03 5.47 -5.06
C GLY A 121 -1.10 6.29 -5.65
N ARG A 122 -0.81 6.98 -6.75
CA ARG A 122 -1.82 7.72 -7.52
C ARG A 122 -2.09 7.04 -8.85
N LEU A 123 -3.34 6.95 -9.24
CA LEU A 123 -3.72 6.53 -10.59
C LEU A 123 -3.23 7.60 -11.57
N SER A 124 -2.16 7.33 -12.30
CA SER A 124 -1.47 8.33 -13.12
C SER A 124 -1.94 8.36 -14.56
N ARG A 125 -2.26 7.20 -15.11
CA ARG A 125 -2.72 7.03 -16.49
C ARG A 125 -3.42 5.70 -16.68
N ILE A 126 -4.00 5.52 -17.86
CA ILE A 126 -4.50 4.24 -18.33
C ILE A 126 -3.54 3.72 -19.40
N GLN A 127 -3.21 2.43 -19.31
CA GLN A 127 -2.41 1.75 -20.31
C GLN A 127 -3.26 0.68 -20.99
N ARG A 128 -3.36 0.74 -22.31
CA ARG A 128 -3.93 -0.36 -23.10
C ARG A 128 -2.95 -1.53 -23.06
N GLY A 129 -3.49 -2.74 -22.95
CA GLY A 129 -2.75 -3.98 -23.00
C GLY A 129 -3.68 -5.15 -23.26
N VAL A 130 -3.26 -6.35 -22.90
CA VAL A 130 -4.04 -7.57 -23.07
C VAL A 130 -3.92 -8.47 -21.84
N ILE A 131 -5.01 -9.17 -21.52
CA ILE A 131 -4.98 -10.32 -20.61
C ILE A 131 -5.24 -11.56 -21.46
N GLY A 132 -4.22 -12.42 -21.61
CA GLY A 132 -4.24 -13.45 -22.64
C GLY A 132 -4.33 -12.79 -24.01
N GLN A 133 -5.43 -13.01 -24.73
CA GLN A 133 -5.70 -12.40 -26.03
C GLN A 133 -6.76 -11.29 -25.99
N ARG A 134 -7.33 -11.00 -24.82
CA ARG A 134 -8.41 -10.02 -24.70
C ARG A 134 -7.86 -8.62 -24.43
N PRO A 135 -8.26 -7.59 -25.19
CA PRO A 135 -7.93 -6.20 -24.89
C PRO A 135 -8.31 -5.83 -23.46
N TYR A 136 -7.45 -5.06 -22.81
CA TYR A 136 -7.64 -4.63 -21.43
C TYR A 136 -7.12 -3.20 -21.23
N LYS A 137 -7.77 -2.45 -20.33
CA LYS A 137 -7.35 -1.12 -19.91
C LYS A 137 -6.83 -1.20 -18.48
N TYR A 138 -5.51 -1.13 -18.32
CA TYR A 138 -4.85 -1.14 -17.03
C TYR A 138 -4.86 0.26 -16.40
N PRO A 139 -5.40 0.44 -15.19
CA PRO A 139 -5.05 1.58 -14.36
C PRO A 139 -3.56 1.46 -14.00
N VAL A 140 -2.80 2.53 -14.23
CA VAL A 140 -1.39 2.61 -13.84
C VAL A 140 -1.28 3.42 -12.56
N ILE A 141 -0.80 2.79 -11.51
CA ILE A 141 -0.58 3.38 -10.19
C ILE A 141 0.88 3.78 -10.07
N SER A 142 1.14 5.09 -10.05
CA SER A 142 2.47 5.61 -9.68
C SER A 142 2.65 5.43 -8.18
N ALA A 143 3.47 4.46 -7.78
CA ALA A 143 3.60 4.07 -6.38
C ALA A 143 4.41 5.08 -5.58
N SER A 144 3.89 5.42 -4.39
CA SER A 144 4.63 6.11 -3.33
C SER A 144 5.11 5.16 -2.23
N HIS A 145 4.40 4.05 -2.02
CA HIS A 145 4.75 3.01 -1.05
C HIS A 145 4.40 1.65 -1.65
N ILE A 146 5.35 0.72 -1.63
CA ILE A 146 5.16 -0.69 -1.99
C ILE A 146 5.63 -1.51 -0.81
N HIS A 147 4.79 -2.43 -0.33
CA HIS A 147 5.13 -3.40 0.69
C HIS A 147 4.93 -4.81 0.10
N LEU A 148 6.03 -5.57 0.02
CA LEU A 148 6.02 -6.97 -0.35
C LEU A 148 5.90 -7.82 0.91
N TRP A 149 4.91 -8.71 0.94
CA TRP A 149 4.71 -9.62 2.07
C TRP A 149 5.59 -10.86 1.92
N SER A 150 6.08 -11.37 3.05
CA SER A 150 6.70 -12.69 3.11
C SER A 150 5.64 -13.79 3.05
N ASP A 151 6.02 -14.99 2.61
CA ASP A 151 5.15 -16.17 2.53
C ASP A 151 4.87 -16.80 3.91
N THR A 152 5.36 -16.21 4.99
CA THR A 152 5.31 -16.73 6.36
C THR A 152 4.38 -15.91 7.25
N TYR A 153 3.05 -16.06 7.09
CA TYR A 153 2.05 -15.48 8.00
C TYR A 153 0.81 -16.37 8.12
#